data_AF-I5B2S5-F1
#
_entry.id   AF-I5B2S5-F1
#
_cell.length_a   1.000
_cell.length_b   1.000
_cell.length_c   1.000
_cell.angle_alpha   90.00
_cell.angle_beta   90.00
_cell.angle_gamma   90.00
#
_symmetry.space_group_name_H-M   'P 1'
#
loop_
_entity.id
_entity.type
_entity.pdbx_description
1 polymer ?
#
loop_
_entity_poly.entity_id
_entity_poly.type
_entity_poly.pdbx_seq_one_letter_code
_entity_poly.pdbx_strand_id
1 'polypeptide(L)'
;MKKAEATLISWLIIIGIIVSSFTWLSERVGGIGIGIIVAMIIGLAIFVNIRKTMNDQKSFDDLARYVFNNRLHPDEDRKINSKLARSNFHRAALIRNLQIIRDSIDIALSSKKRDTAESRMNLLLERFEEIKKEQSALISFEVFDEISNVIQKTSIEFNTKLYYNIAVGYIEKAESLKTKKSKEKYLDLAKDILDEGIEKGKGNGEELKRVLLMVEQAKTKSETYGT
;
A
#
# COMPACT_ATOMS: atom_id res chain seq x y z
N MET A 1 55.04 22.06 -24.22
CA MET A 1 53.61 22.38 -24.46
C MET A 1 52.87 22.32 -23.15
N LYS A 2 52.25 23.43 -22.76
CA LYS A 2 51.47 23.52 -21.51
C LYS A 2 50.16 22.76 -21.74
N LYS A 3 49.68 21.97 -20.76
CA LYS A 3 48.46 21.14 -20.87
C LYS A 3 47.26 21.87 -21.51
N ALA A 4 47.13 23.18 -21.27
CA ALA A 4 46.09 24.02 -21.87
C ALA A 4 46.14 24.11 -23.41
N GLU A 5 47.32 24.10 -24.03
CA GLU A 5 47.50 24.18 -25.49
C GLU A 5 47.04 22.89 -26.17
N ALA A 6 47.33 21.73 -25.55
CA ALA A 6 46.91 20.42 -26.06
C ALA A 6 45.37 20.23 -25.98
N THR A 7 44.74 20.77 -24.93
CA THR A 7 43.28 20.76 -24.79
C THR A 7 42.61 21.66 -25.84
N LEU A 8 43.17 22.84 -26.09
CA LEU A 8 42.68 23.77 -27.13
C LEU A 8 42.77 23.18 -28.54
N ILE A 9 43.90 22.56 -28.88
CA ILE A 9 44.09 21.88 -30.17
C ILE A 9 43.09 20.72 -30.32
N SER A 10 42.84 19.94 -29.26
CA SER A 10 41.84 18.87 -29.29
C SER A 10 40.42 19.38 -29.54
N TRP A 11 40.03 20.49 -28.90
CA TRP A 11 38.72 21.11 -29.14
C TRP A 11 38.58 21.64 -30.57
N LEU A 12 39.62 22.26 -31.13
CA LEU A 12 39.61 22.74 -32.51
C LEU A 12 39.45 21.59 -33.52
N ILE A 13 40.09 20.45 -33.28
CA ILE A 13 39.94 19.25 -34.11
C ILE A 13 38.50 18.73 -34.05
N ILE A 14 37.90 18.65 -32.86
CA ILE A 14 36.51 18.20 -32.68
C ILE A 14 35.53 19.13 -33.40
N ILE A 15 35.69 20.44 -33.25
CA ILE A 15 34.85 21.44 -33.92
C ILE A 15 35.02 21.31 -35.44
N GLY A 16 36.25 21.16 -35.94
CA GLY A 16 36.53 20.98 -37.36
C GLY A 16 35.83 19.76 -37.95
N ILE A 17 35.82 18.63 -37.24
CA ILE A 17 35.13 17.39 -37.65
C ILE A 17 33.61 17.60 -37.69
N ILE A 18 33.04 18.30 -36.69
CA ILE A 18 31.59 18.57 -36.64
C ILE A 18 31.19 19.48 -37.80
N VAL A 19 31.92 20.57 -38.02
CA VAL A 19 31.64 21.54 -39.08
C VAL A 19 31.76 20.88 -40.46
N SER A 20 32.83 20.12 -40.72
CA SER A 20 33.04 19.47 -42.01
C SER A 20 31.97 18.41 -42.34
N SER A 21 31.53 17.67 -41.33
CA SER A 21 30.44 16.70 -41.45
C SER A 21 29.12 17.41 -41.76
N PHE A 22 28.87 18.56 -41.14
CA PHE A 22 27.65 19.33 -41.35
C PHE A 22 27.62 20.03 -42.71
N THR A 23 28.76 20.54 -43.20
CA THR A 23 28.87 21.11 -44.55
C THR A 23 28.71 20.06 -45.64
N TRP A 24 29.32 18.88 -45.47
CA TRP A 24 29.14 17.78 -46.41
C TRP A 24 27.67 17.31 -46.47
N LEU A 25 27.00 17.26 -45.31
CA LEU A 25 25.60 16.89 -45.22
C LEU A 25 24.67 17.95 -45.82
N SER A 26 24.99 19.24 -45.65
CA SER A 26 24.19 20.35 -46.20
C SER A 26 24.30 20.44 -47.72
N GLU A 27 25.48 20.15 -48.28
CA GLU A 27 25.70 20.07 -49.72
C GLU A 27 24.97 18.88 -50.36
N ARG A 28 24.88 17.75 -49.65
CA ARG A 28 24.29 16.52 -50.20
C ARG A 28 22.77 16.45 -50.11
N VAL A 29 22.19 16.97 -49.02
CA VAL A 29 20.76 16.82 -48.71
C VAL A 29 20.02 18.17 -48.67
N GLY A 30 20.75 19.29 -48.74
CA GLY A 30 20.19 20.63 -48.61
C GLY A 30 19.75 20.98 -47.17
N GLY A 31 19.46 22.26 -46.93
CA GLY A 31 19.00 22.74 -45.61
C GLY A 31 17.68 22.09 -45.15
N ILE A 32 16.80 21.72 -46.10
CA ILE A 32 15.54 21.01 -45.81
C ILE A 32 15.82 19.59 -45.28
N GLY A 33 16.78 18.88 -45.86
CA GLY A 33 17.17 17.53 -45.42
C GLY A 33 17.74 17.51 -44.01
N ILE A 34 18.58 18.49 -43.66
CA ILE A 34 19.09 18.66 -42.30
C ILE A 34 17.95 18.94 -41.32
N GLY A 35 17.01 19.82 -41.68
CA GLY A 35 15.84 20.10 -40.85
C GLY A 35 15.02 18.85 -40.51
N ILE A 36 14.82 17.97 -41.49
CA ILE A 36 14.11 16.69 -41.31
C ILE A 36 14.88 15.75 -40.36
N ILE A 37 16.21 15.65 -40.50
CA ILE A 37 17.04 14.81 -39.63
C ILE A 37 16.98 15.32 -38.17
N VAL A 38 17.10 16.64 -37.97
CA VAL A 38 17.00 17.24 -36.62
C VAL A 38 15.62 16.99 -36.01
N ALA A 39 14.54 17.17 -36.80
CA ALA A 39 13.18 16.87 -36.34
C ALA A 39 13.01 15.39 -35.95
N MET A 40 13.59 14.46 -36.72
CA MET A 40 13.57 13.03 -36.37
C MET A 40 14.32 12.72 -35.07
N ILE A 41 15.50 13.33 -34.87
CA ILE A 41 16.29 13.14 -33.63
C ILE A 41 15.52 13.68 -32.42
N ILE A 42 14.95 14.88 -32.53
CA ILE A 42 14.13 15.47 -31.46
C ILE A 42 12.90 14.61 -31.18
N GLY A 43 12.19 14.17 -32.23
CA GLY A 43 11.04 13.28 -32.11
C GLY A 43 11.39 11.96 -31.42
N LEU A 44 12.53 11.36 -31.79
CA LEU A 44 13.03 10.14 -31.15
C LEU A 44 13.41 10.36 -29.68
N ALA A 45 14.06 11.48 -29.36
CA ALA A 45 14.43 11.82 -27.99
C ALA A 45 13.19 12.02 -27.10
N ILE A 46 12.17 12.74 -27.60
CA ILE A 46 10.89 12.91 -26.92
C ILE A 46 10.20 11.55 -26.72
N PHE A 47 10.13 10.72 -27.77
CA PHE A 47 9.53 9.39 -27.70
C PHE A 47 10.21 8.49 -26.67
N VAL A 48 11.54 8.44 -26.65
CA VAL A 48 12.32 7.66 -25.68
C VAL A 48 12.08 8.17 -24.26
N ASN A 49 12.04 9.49 -24.07
CA ASN A 49 11.80 10.08 -22.75
C ASN A 49 10.39 9.77 -22.23
N ILE A 50 9.36 9.92 -23.07
CA ILE A 50 7.98 9.56 -22.72
C ILE A 50 7.90 8.09 -22.33
N ARG A 51 8.47 7.20 -23.16
CA ARG A 51 8.46 5.75 -22.89
C ARG A 51 9.18 5.40 -21.59
N LYS A 52 10.30 6.08 -21.29
CA LYS A 52 11.02 5.91 -20.02
C LYS A 52 10.16 6.33 -18.82
N THR A 53 9.51 7.49 -18.89
CA THR A 53 8.62 7.97 -17.83
C THR A 53 7.43 7.03 -17.62
N MET A 54 6.81 6.54 -18.69
CA MET A 54 5.70 5.57 -18.60
C MET A 54 6.16 4.25 -17.95
N ASN A 55 7.33 3.74 -18.33
CA ASN A 55 7.88 2.52 -17.74
C ASN A 55 8.23 2.71 -16.26
N ASP A 56 8.78 3.87 -15.88
CA ASP A 56 9.07 4.21 -14.48
C ASP A 56 7.78 4.32 -13.66
N GLN A 57 6.75 4.97 -14.19
CA GLN A 57 5.45 5.06 -13.54
C GLN A 57 4.82 3.67 -13.36
N LYS A 58 4.81 2.84 -14.41
CA LYS A 58 4.30 1.47 -14.32
C LYS A 58 5.05 0.65 -13.27
N SER A 59 6.39 0.73 -13.26
CA SER A 59 7.19 0.03 -12.25
C SER A 59 6.90 0.51 -10.84
N PHE A 60 6.56 1.78 -10.66
CA PHE A 60 6.19 2.33 -9.36
C PHE A 60 4.79 1.91 -8.93
N ASP A 61 3.83 1.90 -9.86
CA ASP A 61 2.48 1.39 -9.65
C ASP A 61 2.50 -0.10 -9.25
N ASP A 62 3.32 -0.91 -9.92
CA ASP A 62 3.51 -2.33 -9.59
C ASP A 62 4.10 -2.49 -8.17
N LEU A 63 5.04 -1.62 -7.79
CA LEU A 63 5.58 -1.60 -6.43
C LEU A 63 4.51 -1.21 -5.40
N ALA A 64 3.69 -0.19 -5.68
CA ALA A 64 2.60 0.24 -4.81
C ALA A 64 1.59 -0.90 -4.58
N ARG A 65 1.21 -1.61 -5.66
CA ARG A 65 0.38 -2.82 -5.56
C ARG A 65 1.05 -3.91 -4.75
N TYR A 66 2.34 -4.14 -4.96
CA TYR A 66 3.09 -5.17 -4.26
C TYR A 66 3.12 -4.91 -2.75
N VAL A 67 3.53 -3.71 -2.31
CA VAL A 67 3.61 -3.38 -0.87
C VAL A 67 2.25 -3.32 -0.21
N PHE A 68 1.21 -2.92 -0.94
CA PHE A 68 -0.14 -2.84 -0.39
C PHE A 68 -0.79 -4.22 -0.20
N ASN A 69 -0.45 -5.19 -1.04
CA ASN A 69 -1.06 -6.53 -0.99
C ASN A 69 -0.25 -7.54 -0.19
N ASN A 70 1.03 -7.27 0.10
CA ASN A 70 1.92 -8.22 0.75
C ASN A 70 2.47 -7.64 2.05
N ARG A 71 2.43 -8.44 3.12
CA ARG A 71 3.15 -8.12 4.34
C ARG A 71 4.62 -8.41 4.13
N LEU A 72 5.43 -7.38 4.15
CA LEU A 72 6.85 -7.47 3.88
C LEU A 72 7.65 -7.75 5.15
N HIS A 73 8.82 -8.36 4.97
CA HIS A 73 9.77 -8.51 6.07
C HIS A 73 10.41 -7.15 6.39
N PRO A 74 10.70 -6.82 7.67
CA PRO A 74 11.29 -5.53 8.04
C PRO A 74 12.55 -5.13 7.25
N ASP A 75 13.37 -6.12 6.86
CA ASP A 75 14.58 -5.89 6.06
C ASP A 75 14.26 -5.46 4.62
N GLU A 76 13.21 -6.04 4.02
CA GLU A 76 12.74 -5.67 2.68
C GLU A 76 12.12 -4.28 2.70
N ASP A 77 11.29 -3.98 3.69
CA ASP A 77 10.73 -2.63 3.91
C ASP A 77 11.82 -1.58 4.03
N ARG A 78 12.84 -1.87 4.84
CA ARG A 78 13.99 -0.96 5.02
C ARG A 78 14.75 -0.75 3.72
N LYS A 79 14.95 -1.82 2.94
CA LYS A 79 15.65 -1.75 1.66
C LYS A 79 14.87 -0.92 0.63
N ILE A 80 13.56 -1.16 0.50
CA ILE A 80 12.70 -0.41 -0.43
C ILE A 80 12.67 1.07 -0.04
N ASN A 81 12.38 1.38 1.23
CA ASN A 81 12.28 2.75 1.71
C ASN A 81 13.61 3.51 1.61
N SER A 82 14.74 2.89 1.95
CA SER A 82 16.05 3.54 1.83
C SER A 82 16.46 3.81 0.38
N LYS A 83 16.11 2.91 -0.55
CA LYS A 83 16.32 3.12 -1.98
C LYS A 83 15.47 4.28 -2.49
N LEU A 84 14.17 4.28 -2.17
CA LEU A 84 13.25 5.33 -2.63
C LEU A 84 13.56 6.69 -2.01
N ALA A 85 13.90 6.76 -0.72
CA ALA A 85 14.22 8.02 -0.05
C ALA A 85 15.42 8.74 -0.70
N ARG A 86 16.35 7.99 -1.30
CA ARG A 86 17.49 8.56 -2.05
C ARG A 86 17.10 9.08 -3.43
N SER A 87 16.09 8.50 -4.07
CA SER A 87 15.68 8.86 -5.44
C SER A 87 14.50 9.83 -5.50
N ASN A 88 13.50 9.63 -4.66
CA ASN A 88 12.26 10.40 -4.64
C ASN A 88 11.57 10.27 -3.27
N PHE A 89 11.69 11.33 -2.47
CA PHE A 89 11.14 11.39 -1.11
C PHE A 89 9.62 11.18 -1.05
N HIS A 90 8.86 11.78 -1.98
CA HIS A 90 7.40 11.66 -2.00
C HIS A 90 6.94 10.24 -2.31
N ARG A 91 7.60 9.57 -3.27
CA ARG A 91 7.34 8.15 -3.56
C ARG A 91 7.68 7.26 -2.36
N ALA A 92 8.75 7.57 -1.62
CA ALA A 92 9.09 6.85 -0.40
C ALA A 92 8.02 7.01 0.69
N ALA A 93 7.50 8.23 0.87
CA ALA A 93 6.43 8.51 1.82
C ALA A 93 5.15 7.73 1.49
N LEU A 94 4.74 7.68 0.22
CA LEU A 94 3.60 6.90 -0.22
C LEU A 94 3.77 5.40 0.07
N ILE A 95 4.91 4.82 -0.31
CA ILE A 95 5.17 3.40 -0.06
C ILE A 95 5.14 3.08 1.45
N ARG A 96 5.70 3.96 2.28
CA ARG A 96 5.62 3.83 3.74
C ARG A 96 4.18 3.87 4.25
N ASN A 97 3.35 4.79 3.75
CA ASN A 97 1.95 4.89 4.13
C ASN A 97 1.18 3.62 3.72
N LEU A 98 1.43 3.07 2.53
CA LEU A 98 0.83 1.81 2.08
C LEU A 98 1.24 0.61 2.94
N GLN A 99 2.51 0.52 3.33
CA GLN A 99 2.99 -0.51 4.27
C GLN A 99 2.28 -0.41 5.63
N ILE A 100 2.16 0.81 6.18
CA ILE A 100 1.45 1.06 7.45
C ILE A 100 -0.03 0.67 7.33
N ILE A 101 -0.68 1.02 6.21
CA ILE A 101 -2.07 0.64 5.95
C ILE A 101 -2.18 -0.88 5.92
N ARG A 102 -1.32 -1.58 5.18
CA ARG A 102 -1.37 -3.04 5.07
C ARG A 102 -1.24 -3.72 6.42
N ASP A 103 -0.25 -3.34 7.22
CA ASP A 103 -0.09 -3.86 8.59
C ASP A 103 -1.29 -3.53 9.48
N SER A 104 -1.87 -2.34 9.30
CA SER A 104 -3.02 -1.91 10.09
C SER A 104 -4.30 -2.67 9.72
N ILE A 105 -4.52 -3.01 8.45
CA ILE A 105 -5.60 -3.91 8.01
C ILE A 105 -5.49 -5.24 8.76
N ASP A 106 -4.32 -5.87 8.69
CA ASP A 106 -4.10 -7.20 9.26
C ASP A 106 -4.33 -7.20 10.78
N ILE A 107 -3.84 -6.20 11.49
CA ILE A 107 -4.02 -6.12 12.95
C ILE A 107 -5.46 -5.74 13.31
N ALA A 108 -6.07 -4.79 12.60
CA ALA A 108 -7.44 -4.35 12.87
C ALA A 108 -8.46 -5.49 12.70
N LEU A 109 -8.28 -6.33 11.67
CA LEU A 109 -9.20 -7.42 11.37
C LEU A 109 -8.92 -8.73 12.12
N SER A 110 -7.80 -8.85 12.85
CA SER A 110 -7.43 -10.08 13.58
C SER A 110 -7.30 -9.90 15.10
N SER A 111 -7.17 -8.66 15.59
CA SER A 111 -6.98 -8.40 17.01
C SER A 111 -8.20 -8.80 17.83
N LYS A 112 -7.93 -9.49 18.95
CA LYS A 112 -8.91 -9.83 19.99
C LYS A 112 -9.06 -8.74 21.07
N LYS A 113 -8.24 -7.68 20.98
CA LYS A 113 -8.27 -6.52 21.88
C LYS A 113 -8.93 -5.34 21.17
N ARG A 114 -10.00 -4.80 21.76
CA ARG A 114 -10.77 -3.67 21.20
C ARG A 114 -9.89 -2.46 20.88
N ASP A 115 -9.20 -1.93 21.88
CA ASP A 115 -8.38 -0.71 21.74
C ASP A 115 -7.31 -0.86 20.64
N THR A 116 -6.72 -2.05 20.52
CA THR A 116 -5.73 -2.32 19.47
C THR A 116 -6.36 -2.36 18.09
N ALA A 117 -7.51 -3.01 17.94
CA ALA A 117 -8.21 -3.09 16.67
C ALA A 117 -8.67 -1.69 16.21
N GLU A 118 -9.31 -0.93 17.09
CA GLU A 118 -9.80 0.42 16.82
C GLU A 118 -8.66 1.42 16.55
N SER A 119 -7.59 1.38 17.34
CA SER A 119 -6.41 2.22 17.12
C SER A 119 -5.79 1.98 15.74
N ARG A 120 -5.71 0.72 15.30
CA ARG A 120 -5.18 0.37 13.98
C ARG A 120 -6.11 0.77 12.86
N MET A 121 -7.43 0.63 13.06
CA MET A 121 -8.41 1.12 12.10
C MET A 121 -8.33 2.64 11.91
N ASN A 122 -8.18 3.39 13.00
CA ASN A 122 -8.00 4.85 12.94
C ASN A 122 -6.70 5.23 12.23
N LEU A 123 -5.58 4.57 12.57
CA LEU A 123 -4.29 4.80 11.90
C LEU A 123 -4.37 4.53 10.40
N LEU A 124 -5.04 3.44 10.00
CA LEU A 124 -5.28 3.11 8.60
C LEU A 124 -6.00 4.24 7.87
N LEU A 125 -7.11 4.73 8.44
CA LEU A 125 -7.92 5.78 7.83
C LEU A 125 -7.16 7.11 7.76
N GLU A 126 -6.39 7.45 8.79
CA GLU A 126 -5.53 8.64 8.82
C GLU A 126 -4.50 8.61 7.67
N ARG A 127 -3.79 7.48 7.50
CA ARG A 127 -2.80 7.32 6.43
C ARG A 127 -3.44 7.33 5.05
N PHE A 128 -4.64 6.76 4.93
CA PHE A 128 -5.34 6.81 3.65
C PHE A 128 -5.75 8.23 3.28
N GLU A 129 -6.26 9.03 4.23
CA GLU A 129 -6.58 10.43 3.99
C GLU A 129 -5.33 11.27 3.65
N GLU A 130 -4.18 10.97 4.25
CA GLU A 130 -2.90 11.56 3.85
C GLU A 130 -2.56 11.23 2.38
N ILE A 131 -2.72 9.97 1.98
CA ILE A 131 -2.52 9.55 0.58
C ILE A 131 -3.45 10.33 -0.36
N LYS A 132 -4.74 10.43 -0.04
CA LYS A 132 -5.71 11.15 -0.89
C LYS A 132 -5.29 12.59 -1.14
N LYS A 133 -4.89 13.28 -0.07
CA LYS A 133 -4.58 14.72 -0.07
C LYS A 133 -3.24 15.04 -0.73
N GLU A 134 -2.22 14.24 -0.45
CA GLU A 134 -0.84 14.64 -0.74
C GLU A 134 -0.15 13.75 -1.77
N GLN A 135 -0.62 12.51 -1.99
CA GLN A 135 0.15 11.47 -2.68
C GLN A 135 -0.63 10.77 -3.81
N SER A 136 -1.93 11.05 -3.98
CA SER A 136 -2.80 10.42 -4.96
C SER A 136 -2.30 10.58 -6.40
N ALA A 137 -1.68 11.72 -6.72
CA ALA A 137 -1.10 11.99 -8.04
C ALA A 137 0.20 11.20 -8.34
N LEU A 138 0.78 10.50 -7.36
CA LEU A 138 2.03 9.75 -7.54
C LEU A 138 1.81 8.36 -8.15
N ILE A 139 0.56 7.87 -8.15
CA ILE A 139 0.15 6.57 -8.68
C ILE A 139 -0.94 6.79 -9.73
N SER A 140 -1.12 5.80 -10.60
CA SER A 140 -2.26 5.82 -11.53
C SER A 140 -3.60 5.77 -10.81
N PHE A 141 -4.63 6.28 -11.49
CA PHE A 141 -6.00 6.28 -10.98
C PHE A 141 -6.48 4.86 -10.67
N GLU A 142 -6.13 3.89 -11.50
CA GLU A 142 -6.49 2.48 -11.33
C GLU A 142 -5.91 1.90 -10.04
N VAL A 143 -4.64 2.18 -9.73
CA VAL A 143 -4.02 1.72 -8.47
C VAL A 143 -4.68 2.38 -7.27
N PHE A 144 -4.94 3.69 -7.34
CA PHE A 144 -5.59 4.42 -6.27
C PHE A 144 -7.02 3.92 -6.02
N ASP A 145 -7.79 3.64 -7.07
CA ASP A 145 -9.14 3.08 -6.96
C ASP A 145 -9.13 1.68 -6.32
N GLU A 146 -8.18 0.83 -6.70
CA GLU A 146 -8.00 -0.49 -6.06
C GLU A 146 -7.73 -0.38 -4.56
N ILE A 147 -6.79 0.50 -4.16
CA ILE A 147 -6.49 0.76 -2.75
C ILE A 147 -7.74 1.26 -2.02
N SER A 148 -8.46 2.20 -2.63
CA SER A 148 -9.69 2.78 -2.08
C SER A 148 -10.76 1.71 -1.84
N ASN A 149 -10.95 0.81 -2.82
CA ASN A 149 -11.90 -0.29 -2.75
C ASN A 149 -11.57 -1.27 -1.62
N VAL A 150 -10.28 -1.61 -1.44
CA VAL A 150 -9.87 -2.50 -0.32
C VAL A 150 -10.11 -1.84 1.03
N ILE A 151 -9.82 -0.54 1.16
CA ILE A 151 -10.03 0.20 2.41
C ILE A 151 -11.53 0.33 2.72
N GLN A 152 -12.36 0.57 1.71
CA GLN A 152 -13.81 0.61 1.89
C GLN A 152 -14.36 -0.75 2.34
N LYS A 153 -13.95 -1.86 1.69
CA LYS A 153 -14.33 -3.22 2.09
C LYS A 153 -13.89 -3.53 3.52
N THR A 154 -12.64 -3.21 3.85
CA THR A 154 -12.10 -3.34 5.22
C THR A 154 -12.96 -2.58 6.22
N SER A 155 -13.39 -1.36 5.87
CA SER A 155 -14.24 -0.54 6.76
C SER A 155 -15.63 -1.10 6.97
N ILE A 156 -16.22 -1.70 5.94
CA ILE A 156 -17.51 -2.37 6.04
C ILE A 156 -17.40 -3.63 6.93
N GLU A 157 -16.34 -4.41 6.75
CA GLU A 157 -16.11 -5.67 7.49
C GLU A 157 -15.62 -5.47 8.92
N PHE A 158 -14.97 -4.33 9.21
CA PHE A 158 -14.26 -4.09 10.46
C PHE A 158 -15.13 -4.33 11.70
N ASN A 159 -16.35 -3.80 11.74
CA ASN A 159 -17.21 -3.95 12.91
C ASN A 159 -17.55 -5.41 13.18
N THR A 160 -17.92 -6.18 12.14
CA THR A 160 -18.18 -7.62 12.31
C THR A 160 -16.96 -8.34 12.83
N LYS A 161 -15.78 -8.09 12.25
CA LYS A 161 -14.53 -8.73 12.71
C LYS A 161 -14.14 -8.30 14.12
N LEU A 162 -14.32 -7.04 14.48
CA LEU A 162 -14.02 -6.51 15.81
C LEU A 162 -14.79 -7.28 16.89
N TYR A 163 -16.12 -7.32 16.78
CA TYR A 163 -16.97 -7.97 17.77
C TYR A 163 -16.76 -9.49 17.78
N TYR A 164 -16.65 -10.09 16.59
CA TYR A 164 -16.35 -11.51 16.45
C TYR A 164 -15.04 -11.91 17.14
N ASN A 165 -13.94 -11.22 16.85
CA ASN A 165 -12.63 -11.60 17.38
C ASN A 165 -12.53 -11.42 18.89
N ILE A 166 -13.14 -10.36 19.44
CA ILE A 166 -13.20 -10.15 20.89
C ILE A 166 -13.98 -11.30 21.54
N ALA A 167 -15.15 -11.65 21.00
CA ALA A 167 -15.96 -12.75 21.50
C ALA A 167 -15.20 -14.08 21.45
N VAL A 168 -14.52 -14.39 20.34
CA VAL A 168 -13.63 -15.56 20.22
C VAL A 168 -12.55 -15.56 21.29
N GLY A 169 -11.93 -14.41 21.57
CA GLY A 169 -10.95 -14.29 22.64
C GLY A 169 -11.51 -14.64 24.02
N TYR A 170 -12.76 -14.27 24.30
CA TYR A 170 -13.43 -14.66 25.54
C TYR A 170 -13.84 -16.15 25.55
N ILE A 171 -14.29 -16.71 24.44
CA ILE A 171 -14.61 -18.14 24.31
C ILE A 171 -13.37 -19.00 24.56
N GLU A 172 -12.26 -18.72 23.88
CA GLU A 172 -10.98 -19.43 24.11
C GLU A 172 -10.54 -19.32 25.57
N LYS A 173 -10.74 -18.15 26.19
CA LYS A 173 -10.42 -17.95 27.60
C LYS A 173 -11.31 -18.82 28.48
N ALA A 174 -12.61 -18.91 28.20
CA ALA A 174 -13.54 -19.78 28.91
C ALA A 174 -13.12 -21.26 28.80
N GLU A 175 -12.75 -21.72 27.61
CA GLU A 175 -12.30 -23.11 27.38
C GLU A 175 -11.06 -23.47 28.19
N SER A 176 -10.14 -22.51 28.36
CA SER A 176 -8.91 -22.72 29.13
C SER A 176 -9.10 -22.83 30.65
N LEU A 177 -10.26 -22.46 31.18
CA LEU A 177 -10.51 -22.41 32.62
C LEU A 177 -11.07 -23.72 33.17
N LYS A 178 -10.78 -24.03 34.44
CA LYS A 178 -11.24 -25.27 35.08
C LYS A 178 -12.60 -25.13 35.75
N THR A 179 -12.87 -23.99 36.35
CA THR A 179 -14.05 -23.75 37.20
C THR A 179 -15.24 -23.27 36.36
N LYS A 180 -16.40 -23.91 36.55
CA LYS A 180 -17.66 -23.57 35.87
C LYS A 180 -18.00 -22.07 35.97
N LYS A 181 -17.97 -21.51 37.18
CA LYS A 181 -18.21 -20.08 37.43
C LYS A 181 -17.31 -19.14 36.61
N SER A 182 -16.05 -19.52 36.39
CA SER A 182 -15.13 -18.71 35.60
C SER A 182 -15.36 -18.87 34.10
N LYS A 183 -15.78 -20.06 33.64
CA LYS A 183 -16.21 -20.27 32.24
C LYS A 183 -17.43 -19.41 31.91
N GLU A 184 -18.47 -19.50 32.75
CA GLU A 184 -19.72 -18.75 32.60
C GLU A 184 -19.44 -17.25 32.50
N LYS A 185 -18.61 -16.69 33.40
CA LYS A 185 -18.22 -15.28 33.35
C LYS A 185 -17.67 -14.85 31.99
N TYR A 186 -16.81 -15.65 31.35
CA TYR A 186 -16.24 -15.29 30.05
C TYR A 186 -17.21 -15.54 28.89
N LEU A 187 -18.11 -16.53 28.98
CA LEU A 187 -19.18 -16.70 28.01
C LEU A 187 -20.20 -15.55 28.08
N ASP A 188 -20.50 -15.04 29.27
CA ASP A 188 -21.33 -13.84 29.45
C ASP A 188 -20.68 -12.62 28.80
N LEU A 189 -19.38 -12.40 29.02
CA LEU A 189 -18.64 -11.33 28.34
C LEU A 189 -18.62 -11.50 26.81
N ALA A 190 -18.51 -12.73 26.30
CA ALA A 190 -18.58 -12.99 24.86
C ALA A 190 -19.97 -12.62 24.30
N LYS A 191 -21.03 -12.97 25.02
CA LYS A 191 -22.40 -12.61 24.68
C LYS A 191 -22.60 -11.09 24.68
N ASP A 192 -22.21 -10.40 25.75
CA ASP A 192 -22.37 -8.94 25.88
C ASP A 192 -21.72 -8.19 24.70
N ILE A 193 -20.54 -8.63 24.26
CA ILE A 193 -19.83 -8.06 23.11
C ILE A 193 -20.57 -8.31 21.80
N LEU A 194 -21.12 -9.51 21.59
CA LEU A 194 -21.87 -9.83 20.37
C LEU A 194 -23.19 -9.05 20.31
N ASP A 195 -23.88 -8.93 21.45
CA ASP A 195 -25.10 -8.13 21.58
C ASP A 195 -24.79 -6.65 21.28
N GLU A 196 -23.73 -6.08 21.85
CA GLU A 196 -23.27 -4.71 21.52
C GLU A 196 -23.04 -4.55 20.00
N GLY A 197 -22.38 -5.53 19.38
CA GLY A 197 -22.11 -5.51 17.94
C GLY A 197 -23.38 -5.56 17.07
N ILE A 198 -24.36 -6.35 17.48
CA ILE A 198 -25.67 -6.47 16.82
C ILE A 198 -26.45 -5.15 16.98
N GLU A 199 -26.49 -4.59 18.19
CA GLU A 199 -27.21 -3.35 18.51
C GLU A 199 -26.65 -2.14 17.76
N LYS A 200 -25.31 -2.04 17.62
CA LYS A 200 -24.72 -0.94 16.85
C LYS A 200 -25.08 -0.98 15.37
N GLY A 201 -25.54 -2.12 14.84
CA GLY A 201 -26.07 -2.24 13.48
C GLY A 201 -25.05 -1.95 12.37
N LYS A 202 -23.75 -1.94 12.68
CA LYS A 202 -22.68 -1.72 11.69
C LYS A 202 -22.05 -3.08 11.34
N GLY A 203 -22.19 -3.51 10.09
CA GLY A 203 -21.63 -4.77 9.59
C GLY A 203 -22.68 -5.87 9.39
N ASN A 204 -22.21 -7.11 9.28
CA ASN A 204 -23.05 -8.29 9.07
C ASN A 204 -23.62 -8.83 10.39
N GLY A 205 -24.83 -8.37 10.75
CA GLY A 205 -25.52 -8.81 11.96
C GLY A 205 -25.88 -10.31 11.97
N GLU A 206 -26.10 -10.91 10.80
CA GLU A 206 -26.43 -12.35 10.70
C GLU A 206 -25.24 -13.25 11.03
N GLU A 207 -24.01 -12.79 10.77
CA GLU A 207 -22.80 -13.48 11.21
C GLU A 207 -22.64 -13.40 12.73
N LEU A 208 -22.85 -12.22 13.32
CA LEU A 208 -22.78 -12.04 14.77
C LEU A 208 -23.84 -12.86 15.52
N LYS A 209 -25.08 -12.88 15.02
CA LYS A 209 -26.18 -13.71 15.57
C LYS A 209 -25.84 -15.20 15.56
N ARG A 210 -25.22 -15.70 14.48
CA ARG A 210 -24.82 -17.11 14.40
C ARG A 210 -23.82 -17.48 15.49
N VAL A 211 -22.87 -16.59 15.77
CA VAL A 211 -21.85 -16.82 16.80
C VAL A 211 -22.46 -16.69 18.19
N LEU A 212 -23.39 -15.75 18.39
CA LEU A 212 -24.15 -15.59 19.63
C LEU A 212 -24.90 -16.89 19.99
N LEU A 213 -25.58 -17.50 19.02
CA LEU A 213 -26.26 -18.79 19.22
C LEU A 213 -25.30 -19.90 19.66
N MET A 214 -24.07 -19.92 19.13
CA MET A 214 -23.05 -20.90 19.55
C MET A 214 -22.60 -20.66 21.00
N VAL A 215 -22.43 -19.40 21.41
CA VAL A 215 -22.10 -19.02 22.80
C VAL A 215 -23.20 -19.43 23.75
N GLU A 216 -24.46 -19.20 23.39
CA GLU A 216 -25.63 -19.57 24.21
C GLU A 216 -25.74 -21.09 24.36
N GLN A 217 -25.56 -21.87 23.28
CA GLN A 217 -25.54 -23.33 23.34
C GLN A 217 -24.40 -23.86 24.23
N ALA A 218 -23.22 -23.25 24.15
CA ALA A 218 -22.09 -23.61 25.00
C ALA A 218 -22.39 -23.35 26.49
N LYS A 219 -23.06 -22.23 26.78
CA LYS A 219 -23.51 -21.89 28.13
C LYS A 219 -24.51 -22.93 28.67
N THR A 220 -25.56 -23.24 27.91
CA THR A 220 -26.57 -24.25 28.33
C THR A 220 -25.95 -25.63 28.56
N LYS A 221 -24.98 -26.05 27.74
CA LYS A 221 -24.23 -27.30 27.98
C LYS A 221 -23.41 -27.27 29.28
N SER A 222 -22.76 -26.14 29.59
CA SER A 222 -22.02 -25.99 30.85
C SER A 222 -22.92 -26.00 32.09
N GLU A 223 -24.17 -25.53 31.93
CA GLU A 223 -25.21 -25.59 32.95
C GLU A 223 -25.68 -27.02 33.19
N THR A 224 -25.89 -27.80 32.11
CA THR A 224 -26.50 -29.14 32.12
C THR A 224 -25.54 -30.27 32.53
N TYR A 225 -24.24 -30.18 32.20
CA TYR A 225 -23.25 -31.26 32.43
C TYR A 225 -22.20 -30.97 33.50
N GLY A 226 -22.39 -29.91 34.29
CA GLY A 226 -21.50 -29.54 35.39
C GLY A 226 -21.86 -30.22 36.71
N THR A 227 -21.62 -31.53 36.82
CA THR A 227 -21.41 -32.27 38.08
C THR A 227 -19.96 -32.68 38.19
#